data_AF-A0ABD3SL09-F1
#
_entry.id   AF-A0ABD3SL09-F1
#
_cell.length_a   1.000
_cell.length_b   1.000
_cell.length_c   1.000
_cell.angle_alpha   90.00
_cell.angle_beta   90.00
_cell.angle_gamma   90.00
#
_symmetry.space_group_name_H-M   'P 1'
#
loop_
_entity.id
_entity.type
_entity.pdbx_description
1 polymer ?
#
loop_
_entity_poly.entity_id
_entity_poly.type
_entity_poly.pdbx_seq_one_letter_code
_entity_poly.pdbx_strand_id
1 'polypeptide(L)'
;MSFSAAIERTLFKDKDGGGIVVAVGAHTPIIKHRFLSFLIWQSIQSTFILLLFKTLFLSPFTQKPFIPNFFSLITFLSFHFSLLLFSISIFFLCSPHPLPFASPFEISLSFLRLIFVSGGVGDQNLLRRKVRVSLSFVLFVTACSVVGAVSLTCVCWGCDAYYVNSIGVLGKLGFRGFVIGLLYGLHYVYKQRWVLQFPIIQRPPFFSFKMGLPVAVGQALKFSVIGYLSSGVLAFFLPIEYKGQGSVGNFISEQMSFYIGSFVVILCWELNHHLHQVLHTKRFVFAPPKGSAAAETNPSELLLDTLEESMPKSLLQYLAFLDLCMVCESNVDTWRRAAFFEETGETYKRVIAACLGPLEQFTQKLAEDLQSSSPENSLQLSYQLSSPKERLAVSKLYESFYDSQLCAWCARIVASLTARSRKEDRFGVAQLSGSNAAAISTLLSSLLAVETLLGKKTNIQSANSLMGPAGIRWATVNTGRSESSSGAMIRIRGSPLYAKAYSLADILRTSIYCIVSAFHNEMLNSSNSGLLEKDWIISGKPLYGPRELLVQKLRLFLDFQAS
;
A
#
# COMPACT_ATOMS: atom_id res chain seq x y z
N MET A 1 31.28 -4.06 -2.65
CA MET A 1 30.18 -3.07 -2.78
C MET A 1 29.55 -2.91 -1.41
N SER A 2 29.60 -1.74 -0.76
CA SER A 2 29.12 -1.63 0.62
C SER A 2 27.58 -1.73 0.66
N PHE A 3 27.05 -2.38 1.71
CA PHE A 3 25.60 -2.50 1.95
C PHE A 3 24.90 -1.11 1.97
N SER A 4 25.62 -0.08 2.41
CA SER A 4 25.17 1.32 2.35
C SER A 4 24.94 1.79 0.91
N ALA A 5 25.85 1.49 -0.01
CA ALA A 5 25.74 1.89 -1.42
C ALA A 5 24.65 1.12 -2.18
N ALA A 6 24.31 -0.10 -1.74
CA ALA A 6 23.20 -0.88 -2.28
C ALA A 6 21.85 -0.30 -1.85
N ILE A 7 21.67 0.00 -0.55
CA ILE A 7 20.48 0.67 0.01
C ILE A 7 20.24 2.03 -0.67
N GLU A 8 21.30 2.79 -0.87
CA GLU A 8 21.24 4.12 -1.49
C GLU A 8 20.86 4.07 -2.98
N ARG A 9 21.32 3.04 -3.72
CA ARG A 9 21.00 2.85 -5.14
C ARG A 9 19.62 2.27 -5.40
N THR A 10 19.09 1.41 -4.53
CA THR A 10 17.80 0.74 -4.78
C THR A 10 16.58 1.50 -4.28
N LEU A 11 16.74 2.38 -3.28
CA LEU A 11 15.62 3.14 -2.70
C LEU A 11 15.49 4.57 -3.23
N PHE A 12 16.57 5.18 -3.74
CA PHE A 12 16.59 6.64 -3.99
C PHE A 12 17.12 7.06 -5.36
N LYS A 13 17.52 6.13 -6.23
CA LYS A 13 18.11 6.49 -7.52
C LYS A 13 17.61 5.57 -8.61
N ASP A 14 16.48 5.91 -9.22
CA ASP A 14 16.35 5.53 -10.63
C ASP A 14 17.31 6.43 -11.41
N LYS A 15 18.18 5.76 -12.14
CA LYS A 15 19.46 6.25 -12.61
C LYS A 15 19.27 6.98 -13.94
N ASP A 16 18.66 8.15 -13.89
CA ASP A 16 18.81 9.17 -14.94
C ASP A 16 19.73 10.27 -14.38
N GLY A 17 20.83 10.52 -15.07
CA GLY A 17 21.87 11.45 -14.62
C GLY A 17 21.35 12.89 -14.54
N GLY A 18 21.59 13.54 -13.40
CA GLY A 18 21.33 14.96 -13.17
C GLY A 18 21.41 15.26 -11.69
N GLY A 19 22.35 16.10 -11.28
CA GLY A 19 22.76 16.23 -9.88
C GLY A 19 21.75 16.95 -8.99
N ILE A 20 21.38 16.32 -7.88
CA ILE A 20 20.92 16.97 -6.65
C ILE A 20 21.56 16.17 -5.50
N VAL A 21 22.80 16.56 -5.14
CA VAL A 21 23.59 15.91 -4.06
C VAL A 21 23.32 16.57 -2.70
N VAL A 22 22.59 17.68 -2.66
CA VAL A 22 22.50 18.53 -1.46
C VAL A 22 21.32 18.16 -0.53
N ALA A 23 20.15 17.76 -1.06
CA ALA A 23 18.98 17.43 -0.22
C ALA A 23 18.94 15.98 0.32
N VAL A 24 19.68 15.05 -0.28
CA VAL A 24 19.66 13.62 0.10
C VAL A 24 20.33 13.35 1.47
N GLY A 25 21.19 14.26 1.94
CA GLY A 25 21.95 14.10 3.19
C GLY A 25 21.09 14.01 4.47
N ALA A 26 19.97 14.74 4.53
CA ALA A 26 19.16 14.86 5.75
C ALA A 26 18.12 13.74 5.94
N HIS A 27 17.69 13.06 4.87
CA HIS A 27 16.58 12.10 4.91
C HIS A 27 16.99 10.62 4.98
N THR A 28 18.24 10.29 4.63
CA THR A 28 18.81 8.94 4.81
C THR A 28 18.86 8.43 6.27
N PRO A 29 19.06 9.26 7.33
CA PRO A 29 19.07 8.74 8.70
C PRO A 29 17.70 8.23 9.15
N ILE A 30 16.60 8.77 8.63
CA ILE A 30 15.23 8.41 9.07
C ILE A 30 14.92 6.95 8.75
N ILE A 31 15.20 6.53 7.51
CA ILE A 31 14.92 5.17 7.04
C ILE A 31 15.91 4.18 7.68
N LYS A 32 17.18 4.56 7.83
CA LYS A 32 18.18 3.76 8.54
C LYS A 32 17.79 3.50 10.00
N HIS A 33 17.36 4.55 10.73
CA HIS A 33 16.94 4.42 12.12
C HIS A 33 15.71 3.52 12.29
N ARG A 34 14.74 3.63 11.37
CA ARG A 34 13.55 2.76 11.36
C ARG A 34 13.91 1.31 11.07
N PHE A 35 14.76 1.05 10.09
CA PHE A 35 15.22 -0.29 9.76
C PHE A 35 16.04 -0.89 10.91
N LEU A 36 16.90 -0.11 11.56
CA LEU A 36 17.63 -0.56 12.74
C LEU A 36 16.69 -0.91 13.91
N SER A 37 15.71 -0.04 14.19
CA SER A 37 14.69 -0.30 15.21
C SER A 37 13.92 -1.59 14.90
N PHE A 38 13.59 -1.81 13.63
CA PHE A 38 12.95 -3.03 13.15
C PHE A 38 13.81 -4.27 13.40
N LEU A 39 15.10 -4.25 13.08
CA LEU A 39 16.01 -5.37 13.32
C LEU A 39 16.13 -5.70 14.82
N ILE A 40 16.17 -4.69 15.69
CA ILE A 40 16.22 -4.89 17.15
C ILE A 40 14.96 -5.63 17.62
N TRP A 41 13.78 -5.13 17.25
CA TRP A 41 12.51 -5.76 17.63
C TRP A 41 12.34 -7.16 17.03
N GLN A 42 12.75 -7.36 15.78
CA GLN A 42 12.76 -8.66 15.12
C GLN A 42 13.64 -9.66 15.86
N SER A 43 14.85 -9.24 16.28
CA SER A 43 15.77 -10.10 17.03
C SER A 43 15.19 -10.52 18.38
N ILE A 44 14.68 -9.56 19.17
CA ILE A 44 14.05 -9.84 20.48
C ILE A 44 12.90 -10.83 20.32
N GLN A 45 12.00 -10.55 19.37
CA GLN A 45 10.82 -11.35 19.16
C GLN A 45 11.13 -12.77 18.68
N SER A 46 11.98 -12.91 17.66
CA SER A 46 12.36 -14.22 17.12
C SER A 46 13.13 -15.06 18.14
N THR A 47 13.96 -14.43 18.97
CA THR A 47 14.63 -15.10 20.10
C THR A 47 13.62 -15.66 21.09
N PHE A 48 12.63 -14.86 21.49
CA PHE A 48 11.58 -15.29 22.41
C PHE A 48 10.78 -16.49 21.85
N ILE A 49 10.37 -16.42 20.58
CA ILE A 49 9.64 -17.51 19.92
C ILE A 49 10.51 -18.77 19.83
N LEU A 50 11.77 -18.64 19.38
CA LEU A 50 12.68 -19.77 19.24
C LEU A 50 12.89 -20.47 20.59
N LEU A 51 13.14 -19.72 21.66
CA LEU A 51 13.34 -20.27 23.01
C LEU A 51 12.08 -20.94 23.53
N LEU A 52 10.91 -20.31 23.38
CA LEU A 52 9.64 -20.87 23.82
C LEU A 52 9.32 -22.18 23.11
N PHE A 53 9.52 -22.25 21.80
CA PHE A 53 9.21 -23.45 21.03
C PHE A 53 10.25 -24.56 21.18
N LYS A 54 11.54 -24.22 21.30
CA LYS A 54 12.57 -25.21 21.62
C LYS A 54 12.35 -25.83 23.01
N THR A 55 12.01 -25.03 24.01
CA THR A 55 11.84 -25.52 25.39
C THR A 55 10.54 -26.28 25.62
N LEU A 56 9.41 -25.81 25.07
CA LEU A 56 8.11 -26.42 25.35
C LEU A 56 7.69 -27.51 24.35
N PHE A 57 8.05 -27.37 23.07
CA PHE A 57 7.47 -28.22 22.00
C PHE A 57 8.48 -29.16 21.34
N LEU A 58 9.76 -28.77 21.25
CA LEU A 58 10.80 -29.63 20.65
C LEU A 58 11.63 -30.40 21.69
N SER A 59 11.60 -30.00 22.97
CA SER A 59 12.29 -30.72 24.04
C SER A 59 11.83 -32.17 24.23
N PRO A 60 10.55 -32.56 24.02
CA PRO A 60 10.14 -33.97 24.13
C PRO A 60 10.74 -34.87 23.05
N PHE A 61 11.21 -34.28 21.94
CA PHE A 61 11.85 -34.97 20.83
C PHE A 61 13.38 -34.96 20.92
N THR A 62 13.93 -34.55 22.07
CA THR A 62 15.36 -34.38 22.30
C THR A 62 15.77 -35.04 23.63
N GLN A 63 16.70 -35.98 23.61
CA GLN A 63 17.16 -36.74 24.78
C GLN A 63 17.91 -35.87 25.80
N LYS A 64 18.60 -34.82 25.34
CA LYS A 64 19.44 -33.92 26.16
C LYS A 64 19.16 -32.44 25.85
N PRO A 65 17.95 -31.93 26.17
CA PRO A 65 17.49 -30.62 25.70
C PRO A 65 18.21 -29.43 26.37
N PHE A 66 18.80 -29.63 27.56
CA PHE A 66 19.39 -28.56 28.37
C PHE A 66 20.92 -28.56 28.40
N ILE A 67 21.60 -29.40 27.59
CA ILE A 67 23.06 -29.41 27.56
C ILE A 67 23.55 -28.36 26.56
N PRO A 68 24.30 -27.33 27.00
CA PRO A 68 24.84 -26.32 26.10
C PRO A 68 25.88 -26.98 25.18
N ASN A 69 25.68 -26.86 23.88
CA ASN A 69 26.59 -27.36 22.85
C ASN A 69 27.04 -26.19 21.97
N PHE A 70 28.32 -26.15 21.57
CA PHE A 70 28.86 -25.16 20.63
C PHE A 70 28.05 -25.12 19.32
N PHE A 71 27.56 -26.27 18.86
CA PHE A 71 26.66 -26.36 17.70
C PHE A 71 25.31 -25.66 17.92
N SER A 72 24.82 -25.59 19.16
CA SER A 72 23.59 -24.85 19.50
C SER A 72 23.78 -23.34 19.24
N LEU A 73 24.93 -22.79 19.63
CA LEU A 73 25.27 -21.39 19.37
C LEU A 73 25.39 -21.10 17.86
N ILE A 74 26.03 -21.99 17.10
CA ILE A 74 26.11 -21.86 15.63
C ILE A 74 24.72 -21.90 15.00
N THR A 75 23.84 -22.81 15.42
CA THR A 75 22.47 -22.91 14.89
C THR A 75 21.63 -21.70 15.24
N PHE A 76 21.81 -21.14 16.45
CA PHE A 76 21.16 -19.90 16.88
C PHE A 76 21.61 -18.71 16.01
N LEU A 77 22.92 -18.53 15.82
CA LEU A 77 23.45 -17.47 14.96
C LEU A 77 23.02 -17.63 13.50
N SER A 78 23.03 -18.86 12.99
CA SER A 78 22.60 -19.17 11.63
C SER A 78 21.11 -18.90 11.42
N PHE A 79 20.26 -19.19 12.41
CA PHE A 79 18.85 -18.85 12.40
C PHE A 79 18.64 -17.33 12.33
N HIS A 80 19.31 -16.56 13.19
CA HIS A 80 19.20 -15.10 13.17
C HIS A 80 19.77 -14.47 11.90
N PHE A 81 20.86 -15.02 11.35
CA PHE A 81 21.39 -14.60 10.06
C PHE A 81 20.40 -14.87 8.93
N SER A 82 19.73 -16.02 8.94
CA SER A 82 18.69 -16.36 7.97
C SER A 82 17.50 -15.37 8.03
N LEU A 83 17.07 -15.00 9.25
CA LEU A 83 16.04 -13.97 9.46
C LEU A 83 16.49 -12.59 9.00
N LEU A 84 17.76 -12.23 9.23
CA LEU A 84 18.33 -10.98 8.75
C LEU A 84 18.31 -10.92 7.21
N LEU A 85 18.69 -11.99 6.52
CA LEU A 85 18.60 -12.07 5.06
C LEU A 85 17.16 -11.92 4.55
N PHE A 86 16.19 -12.54 5.25
CA PHE A 86 14.77 -12.38 4.92
C PHE A 86 14.28 -10.93 5.16
N SER A 87 14.63 -10.33 6.29
CA SER A 87 14.36 -8.93 6.62
C SER A 87 14.90 -7.96 5.56
N ILE A 88 16.15 -8.18 5.13
CA ILE A 88 16.79 -7.40 4.07
C ILE A 88 16.06 -7.60 2.73
N SER A 89 15.67 -8.83 2.42
CA SER A 89 14.94 -9.15 1.18
C SER A 89 13.55 -8.50 1.14
N ILE A 90 12.82 -8.49 2.27
CA ILE A 90 11.56 -7.75 2.41
C ILE A 90 11.81 -6.25 2.21
N PHE A 91 12.82 -5.69 2.88
CA PHE A 91 13.11 -4.27 2.81
C PHE A 91 13.39 -3.78 1.38
N PHE A 92 14.10 -4.57 0.57
CA PHE A 92 14.34 -4.26 -0.85
C PHE A 92 13.11 -4.45 -1.74
N LEU A 93 12.19 -5.36 -1.37
CA LEU A 93 10.98 -5.63 -2.14
C LEU A 93 9.85 -4.65 -1.82
N CYS A 94 9.80 -4.13 -0.60
CA CYS A 94 8.71 -3.30 -0.11
C CYS A 94 8.56 -1.99 -0.88
N SER A 95 7.32 -1.65 -1.20
CA SER A 95 6.97 -0.42 -1.90
C SER A 95 5.66 0.15 -1.34
N PRO A 96 5.48 1.48 -1.22
CA PRO A 96 4.22 2.08 -0.79
C PRO A 96 3.12 1.96 -1.85
N HIS A 97 3.48 1.71 -3.11
CA HIS A 97 2.55 1.52 -4.22
C HIS A 97 2.83 0.20 -4.94
N PRO A 98 1.80 -0.46 -5.51
CA PRO A 98 2.00 -1.62 -6.37
C PRO A 98 2.82 -1.21 -7.61
N LEU A 99 3.92 -1.93 -7.83
CA LEU A 99 4.78 -1.72 -8.99
C LEU A 99 4.26 -2.55 -10.16
N PRO A 100 4.15 -1.98 -11.38
CA PRO A 100 3.81 -2.77 -12.55
C PRO A 100 4.92 -3.78 -12.81
N PHE A 101 4.55 -5.06 -12.92
CA PHE A 101 5.47 -6.14 -13.25
C PHE A 101 5.18 -6.66 -14.65
N ALA A 102 6.22 -7.08 -15.35
CA ALA A 102 6.08 -7.68 -16.67
C ALA A 102 5.50 -9.10 -16.53
N SER A 103 4.58 -9.46 -17.43
CA SER A 103 4.19 -10.85 -17.56
C SER A 103 5.41 -11.69 -18.05
N PRO A 104 5.50 -12.98 -17.72
CA PRO A 104 6.61 -13.83 -18.21
C PRO A 104 6.73 -13.82 -19.73
N PHE A 105 5.61 -13.68 -20.44
CA PHE A 105 5.57 -13.49 -21.89
C PHE A 105 6.20 -12.14 -22.30
N GLU A 106 5.85 -11.03 -21.63
CA GLU A 106 6.48 -9.74 -21.87
C GLU A 106 7.99 -9.76 -21.60
N ILE A 107 8.46 -10.51 -20.59
CA ILE A 107 9.89 -10.66 -20.29
C ILE A 107 10.59 -11.41 -21.44
N SER A 108 10.01 -12.52 -21.93
CA SER A 108 10.57 -13.26 -23.07
C SER A 108 10.62 -12.42 -24.35
N LEU A 109 9.57 -11.65 -24.61
CA LEU A 109 9.48 -10.73 -25.74
C LEU A 109 10.43 -9.54 -25.59
N SER A 110 10.69 -9.12 -24.35
CA SER A 110 11.66 -8.06 -24.01
C SER A 110 13.08 -8.50 -24.30
N PHE A 111 13.47 -9.72 -23.94
CA PHE A 111 14.78 -10.28 -24.29
C PHE A 111 14.95 -10.38 -25.80
N LEU A 112 13.92 -10.82 -26.53
CA LEU A 112 13.92 -10.82 -28.00
C LEU A 112 14.05 -9.39 -28.57
N ARG A 113 13.30 -8.41 -28.06
CA ARG A 113 13.40 -7.02 -28.53
C ARG A 113 14.74 -6.36 -28.19
N LEU A 114 15.34 -6.66 -27.04
CA LEU A 114 16.67 -6.17 -26.67
C LEU A 114 17.78 -6.68 -27.60
N ILE A 115 17.57 -7.85 -28.20
CA ILE A 115 18.48 -8.45 -29.18
C ILE A 115 18.22 -7.93 -30.60
N PHE A 116 16.95 -7.65 -30.96
CA PHE A 116 16.55 -7.41 -32.36
C PHE A 116 16.08 -5.99 -32.71
N VAL A 117 15.73 -5.12 -31.74
CA VAL A 117 15.06 -3.83 -32.03
C VAL A 117 15.58 -2.68 -31.15
N SER A 118 16.18 -1.66 -31.79
CA SER A 118 16.49 -0.37 -31.15
C SER A 118 15.19 0.46 -31.00
N GLY A 119 14.44 0.20 -29.92
CA GLY A 119 13.21 0.94 -29.59
C GLY A 119 13.44 2.33 -28.99
N GLY A 120 12.46 3.22 -29.10
CA GLY A 120 12.53 4.60 -28.56
C GLY A 120 12.74 4.69 -27.05
N VAL A 121 13.42 5.76 -26.62
CA VAL A 121 13.96 5.97 -25.25
C VAL A 121 12.90 5.84 -24.14
N GLY A 122 11.66 6.28 -24.37
CA GLY A 122 10.58 6.24 -23.37
C GLY A 122 10.05 4.85 -23.03
N ASP A 123 9.75 4.03 -24.04
CA ASP A 123 9.24 2.66 -23.86
C ASP A 123 10.29 1.72 -23.27
N GLN A 124 11.57 1.95 -23.60
CA GLN A 124 12.69 1.18 -23.05
C GLN A 124 12.85 1.39 -21.54
N ASN A 125 12.63 2.60 -21.03
CA ASN A 125 12.77 2.90 -19.61
C ASN A 125 11.67 2.25 -18.76
N LEU A 126 10.42 2.28 -19.23
CA LEU A 126 9.30 1.60 -18.57
C LEU A 126 9.51 0.07 -18.53
N LEU A 127 9.95 -0.50 -19.66
CA LEU A 127 10.20 -1.93 -19.79
C LEU A 127 11.39 -2.38 -18.92
N ARG A 128 12.48 -1.60 -18.89
CA ARG A 128 13.62 -1.81 -17.98
C ARG A 128 13.19 -1.79 -16.52
N ARG A 129 12.29 -0.88 -16.14
CA ARG A 129 11.73 -0.81 -14.78
C ARG A 129 10.90 -2.06 -14.46
N LYS A 130 10.00 -2.49 -15.35
CA LYS A 130 9.20 -3.72 -15.19
C LYS A 130 10.06 -4.98 -15.06
N VAL A 131 11.12 -5.11 -15.87
CA VAL A 131 12.06 -6.24 -15.82
C VAL A 131 12.83 -6.24 -14.50
N ARG A 132 13.32 -5.08 -14.05
CA ARG A 132 14.02 -4.97 -12.76
C ARG A 132 13.12 -5.40 -11.59
N VAL A 133 11.86 -4.95 -11.59
CA VAL A 133 10.87 -5.33 -10.58
C VAL A 133 10.60 -6.83 -10.61
N SER A 134 10.46 -7.43 -11.79
CA SER A 134 10.30 -8.88 -11.92
C SER A 134 11.52 -9.65 -11.43
N LEU A 135 12.73 -9.17 -11.70
CA LEU A 135 13.96 -9.77 -11.20
C LEU A 135 14.00 -9.72 -9.67
N SER A 136 13.60 -8.59 -9.05
CA SER A 136 13.50 -8.48 -7.60
C SER A 136 12.53 -9.52 -6.99
N PHE A 137 11.41 -9.82 -7.66
CA PHE A 137 10.51 -10.88 -7.21
C PHE A 137 11.15 -12.27 -7.30
N VAL A 138 11.84 -12.58 -8.41
CA VAL A 138 12.54 -13.86 -8.55
C VAL A 138 13.62 -14.00 -7.48
N LEU A 139 14.44 -12.97 -7.30
CA LEU A 139 15.47 -12.94 -6.25
C LEU A 139 14.87 -13.13 -4.87
N PHE A 140 13.75 -12.46 -4.57
CA PHE A 140 13.05 -12.63 -3.30
C PHE A 140 12.57 -14.07 -3.09
N VAL A 141 11.92 -14.70 -4.08
CA VAL A 141 11.45 -16.10 -3.96
C VAL A 141 12.62 -17.06 -3.77
N THR A 142 13.72 -16.87 -4.50
CA THR A 142 14.93 -17.67 -4.31
C THR A 142 15.53 -17.48 -2.91
N ALA A 143 15.57 -16.24 -2.41
CA ALA A 143 16.04 -15.93 -1.07
C ALA A 143 15.15 -16.58 0.00
N CYS A 144 13.82 -16.52 -0.13
CA CYS A 144 12.90 -17.21 0.77
C CYS A 144 13.13 -18.73 0.79
N SER A 145 13.44 -19.32 -0.37
CA SER A 145 13.73 -20.76 -0.48
C SER A 145 15.01 -21.12 0.28
N VAL A 146 16.10 -20.38 0.08
CA VAL A 146 17.38 -20.59 0.77
C VAL A 146 17.26 -20.33 2.27
N VAL A 147 16.61 -19.23 2.66
CA VAL A 147 16.38 -18.89 4.07
C VAL A 147 15.47 -19.93 4.73
N GLY A 148 14.47 -20.45 4.03
CA GLY A 148 13.60 -21.52 4.51
C GLY A 148 14.37 -22.80 4.83
N ALA A 149 15.29 -23.20 3.95
CA ALA A 149 16.18 -24.34 4.19
C ALA A 149 17.03 -24.12 5.46
N VAL A 150 17.73 -22.98 5.56
CA VAL A 150 18.62 -22.69 6.69
C VAL A 150 17.83 -22.56 8.00
N SER A 151 16.76 -21.77 8.03
CA SER A 151 15.96 -21.55 9.24
C SER A 151 15.35 -22.84 9.79
N LEU A 152 14.77 -23.68 8.92
CA LEU A 152 14.18 -24.93 9.35
C LEU A 152 15.23 -25.91 9.88
N THR A 153 16.38 -26.02 9.19
CA THR A 153 17.49 -26.84 9.69
C THR A 153 17.95 -26.39 11.07
N CYS A 154 18.05 -25.08 11.33
CA CYS A 154 18.45 -24.56 12.64
C CYS A 154 17.42 -24.82 13.75
N VAL A 155 16.12 -24.69 13.43
CA VAL A 155 15.04 -24.89 14.42
C VAL A 155 14.95 -26.37 14.82
N CYS A 156 14.94 -27.29 13.86
CA CYS A 156 14.84 -28.72 14.15
C CYS A 156 16.20 -29.39 14.44
N TRP A 157 17.31 -28.65 14.38
CA TRP A 157 18.62 -29.18 14.75
C TRP A 157 18.63 -29.66 16.20
N GLY A 158 19.14 -30.88 16.40
CA GLY A 158 19.24 -31.53 17.71
C GLY A 158 18.02 -32.36 18.10
N CYS A 159 16.97 -32.44 17.28
CA CYS A 159 15.88 -33.39 17.50
C CYS A 159 16.33 -34.81 17.13
N ASP A 160 16.13 -35.77 18.03
CA ASP A 160 16.56 -37.16 17.87
C ASP A 160 15.85 -37.87 16.71
N ALA A 161 14.68 -37.36 16.31
CA ALA A 161 13.95 -37.77 15.11
C ALA A 161 14.81 -37.73 13.84
N TYR A 162 15.89 -36.95 13.85
CA TYR A 162 16.75 -36.69 12.70
C TYR A 162 18.22 -37.11 12.95
N TYR A 163 18.57 -37.86 13.99
CA TYR A 163 19.99 -38.05 14.39
C TYR A 163 20.71 -39.28 13.81
N VAL A 164 20.09 -40.03 12.89
CA VAL A 164 20.63 -41.32 12.41
C VAL A 164 21.77 -41.16 11.38
N ASN A 165 21.83 -40.05 10.61
CA ASN A 165 22.93 -39.77 9.68
C ASN A 165 23.05 -38.26 9.36
N SER A 166 24.06 -37.58 9.92
CA SER A 166 24.15 -36.11 9.99
C SER A 166 24.16 -35.38 8.63
N ILE A 167 24.74 -35.98 7.58
CA ILE A 167 24.82 -35.36 6.25
C ILE A 167 23.50 -35.54 5.46
N GLY A 168 22.93 -36.75 5.46
CA GLY A 168 21.66 -37.03 4.76
C GLY A 168 20.47 -36.29 5.36
N VAL A 169 20.51 -36.05 6.67
CA VAL A 169 19.51 -35.29 7.43
C VAL A 169 19.53 -33.81 7.07
N LEU A 170 20.71 -33.21 6.95
CA LEU A 170 20.85 -31.82 6.54
C LEU A 170 20.28 -31.62 5.12
N GLY A 171 20.53 -32.57 4.21
CA GLY A 171 19.95 -32.59 2.87
C GLY A 171 18.42 -32.72 2.88
N LYS A 172 17.88 -33.70 3.62
CA LYS A 172 16.43 -33.97 3.70
C LYS A 172 15.66 -32.79 4.32
N LEU A 173 16.11 -32.30 5.46
CA LEU A 173 15.46 -31.21 6.18
C LEU A 173 15.65 -29.87 5.46
N GLY A 174 16.85 -29.62 4.92
CA GLY A 174 17.13 -28.46 4.09
C GLY A 174 16.27 -28.42 2.84
N PHE A 175 16.09 -29.55 2.14
CA PHE A 175 15.21 -29.63 0.97
C PHE A 175 13.74 -29.41 1.32
N ARG A 176 13.24 -29.97 2.42
CA ARG A 176 11.86 -29.70 2.88
C ARG A 176 11.67 -28.21 3.24
N GLY A 177 12.65 -27.60 3.91
CA GLY A 177 12.66 -26.17 4.22
C GLY A 177 12.72 -25.30 2.96
N PHE A 178 13.46 -25.73 1.95
CA PHE A 178 13.53 -25.07 0.64
C PHE A 178 12.15 -25.03 -0.03
N VAL A 179 11.44 -26.16 -0.07
CA VAL A 179 10.10 -26.24 -0.67
C VAL A 179 9.09 -25.35 0.06
N ILE A 180 9.09 -25.35 1.40
CA ILE A 180 8.23 -24.45 2.19
C ILE A 180 8.57 -22.99 1.91
N GLY A 181 9.87 -22.64 1.89
CA GLY A 181 10.33 -21.29 1.60
C GLY A 181 9.90 -20.81 0.20
N LEU A 182 9.94 -21.70 -0.80
CA LEU A 182 9.49 -21.42 -2.15
C LEU A 182 7.97 -21.19 -2.21
N LEU A 183 7.17 -22.06 -1.58
CA LEU A 183 5.72 -21.91 -1.52
C LEU A 183 5.31 -20.61 -0.81
N TYR A 184 6.01 -20.27 0.28
CA TYR A 184 5.80 -19.02 1.00
C TYR A 184 6.14 -17.81 0.14
N GLY A 185 7.32 -17.79 -0.50
CA GLY A 185 7.75 -16.70 -1.37
C GLY A 185 6.80 -16.47 -2.55
N LEU A 186 6.37 -17.55 -3.22
CA LEU A 186 5.38 -17.48 -4.29
C LEU A 186 4.05 -16.93 -3.81
N HIS A 187 3.56 -17.39 -2.66
CA HIS A 187 2.32 -16.85 -2.08
C HIS A 187 2.45 -15.36 -1.73
N TYR A 188 3.59 -14.96 -1.16
CA TYR A 188 3.87 -13.57 -0.82
C TYR A 188 3.82 -12.66 -2.06
N VAL A 189 4.43 -13.12 -3.17
CA VAL A 189 4.42 -12.44 -4.48
C VAL A 189 3.03 -12.51 -5.15
N TYR A 190 2.28 -13.59 -4.97
CA TYR A 190 0.94 -13.70 -5.54
C TYR A 190 -0.07 -12.77 -4.83
N LYS A 191 0.04 -12.64 -3.51
CA LYS A 191 -0.88 -11.84 -2.68
C LYS A 191 -0.51 -10.36 -2.56
N GLN A 192 0.48 -9.86 -3.31
CA GLN A 192 0.86 -8.44 -3.27
C GLN A 192 1.28 -7.93 -1.88
N ARG A 193 1.88 -8.80 -1.06
CA ARG A 193 2.18 -8.49 0.35
C ARG A 193 3.37 -7.53 0.53
N TRP A 194 4.16 -7.28 -0.51
CA TRP A 194 5.21 -6.26 -0.47
C TRP A 194 4.66 -4.83 -0.46
N VAL A 195 3.40 -4.63 -0.84
CA VAL A 195 2.76 -3.31 -0.80
C VAL A 195 2.51 -2.93 0.66
N LEU A 196 3.12 -1.84 1.09
CA LEU A 196 2.99 -1.34 2.46
C LEU A 196 1.56 -0.84 2.68
N GLN A 197 0.86 -1.48 3.61
CA GLN A 197 -0.45 -1.03 4.06
C GLN A 197 -0.26 -0.12 5.26
N PHE A 198 -0.56 1.17 5.11
CA PHE A 198 -0.46 2.08 6.25
C PHE A 198 -1.63 1.83 7.22
N PRO A 199 -1.35 1.62 8.51
CA PRO A 199 -2.36 1.42 9.52
C PRO A 199 -3.17 2.70 9.73
N ILE A 200 -4.29 2.55 10.43
CA ILE A 200 -5.13 3.69 10.84
C ILE A 200 -4.24 4.70 11.59
N ILE A 201 -4.21 5.93 11.07
CA ILE A 201 -3.17 6.93 11.34
C ILE A 201 -3.05 7.30 12.83
N GLN A 202 -4.12 7.16 13.60
CA GLN A 202 -4.20 7.51 15.02
C GLN A 202 -3.74 6.39 15.97
N ARG A 203 -3.45 5.18 15.49
CA ARG A 203 -3.21 4.03 16.38
C ARG A 203 -1.72 3.90 16.73
N PRO A 204 -1.36 3.74 18.03
CA PRO A 204 0.04 3.54 18.42
C PRO A 204 0.57 2.18 17.93
N PRO A 205 1.89 2.05 17.73
CA PRO A 205 2.49 0.91 17.04
C PRO A 205 2.23 -0.44 17.73
N PHE A 206 2.16 -0.45 19.07
CA PHE A 206 1.86 -1.67 19.82
C PHE A 206 0.50 -2.26 19.47
N PHE A 207 -0.57 -1.44 19.44
CA PHE A 207 -1.90 -1.92 19.08
C PHE A 207 -1.99 -2.31 17.60
N SER A 208 -1.27 -1.60 16.72
CA SER A 208 -1.20 -1.97 15.31
C SER A 208 -0.52 -3.34 15.12
N PHE A 209 0.55 -3.62 15.86
CA PHE A 209 1.22 -4.91 15.85
C PHE A 209 0.36 -6.03 16.46
N LYS A 210 -0.27 -5.78 17.60
CA LYS A 210 -1.16 -6.74 18.29
C LYS A 210 -2.29 -7.25 17.39
N MET A 211 -2.86 -6.38 16.56
CA MET A 211 -3.93 -6.76 15.62
C MET A 211 -3.45 -7.71 14.51
N GLY A 212 -2.17 -7.67 14.16
CA GLY A 212 -1.57 -8.58 13.18
C GLY A 212 -1.30 -9.98 13.75
N LEU A 213 -1.21 -10.13 15.08
CA LEU A 213 -0.82 -11.39 15.72
C LEU A 213 -1.77 -12.58 15.40
N PRO A 214 -3.10 -12.46 15.51
CA PRO A 214 -4.01 -13.56 15.18
C PRO A 214 -3.92 -13.96 13.70
N VAL A 215 -3.75 -12.96 12.82
CA VAL A 215 -3.59 -13.20 11.38
C VAL A 215 -2.28 -13.92 11.10
N ALA A 216 -1.18 -13.49 11.74
CA ALA A 216 0.13 -14.13 11.63
C ALA A 216 0.10 -15.60 12.09
N VAL A 217 -0.51 -15.87 13.25
CA VAL A 217 -0.68 -17.23 13.78
C VAL A 217 -1.54 -18.06 12.83
N GLY A 218 -2.66 -17.51 12.34
CA GLY A 218 -3.53 -18.19 11.39
C GLY A 218 -2.84 -18.54 10.07
N GLN A 219 -2.01 -17.64 9.54
CA GLN A 219 -1.20 -17.91 8.34
C GLN A 219 -0.11 -18.94 8.61
N ALA A 220 0.61 -18.82 9.74
CA ALA A 220 1.61 -19.79 10.14
C ALA A 220 1.04 -21.20 10.25
N LEU A 221 -0.14 -21.37 10.87
CA LEU A 221 -0.83 -22.66 10.91
C LEU A 221 -1.16 -23.19 9.52
N LYS A 222 -1.75 -22.35 8.64
CA LYS A 222 -2.11 -22.76 7.27
C LYS A 222 -0.91 -23.26 6.49
N PHE A 223 0.19 -22.51 6.49
CA PHE A 223 1.40 -22.90 5.78
C PHE A 223 2.10 -24.09 6.41
N SER A 224 2.01 -24.27 7.73
CA SER A 224 2.56 -25.45 8.41
C SER A 224 1.79 -26.71 8.05
N VAL A 225 0.46 -26.63 7.92
CA VAL A 225 -0.37 -27.74 7.43
C VAL A 225 -0.04 -28.09 5.98
N ILE A 226 0.07 -27.08 5.10
CA ILE A 226 0.50 -27.29 3.70
C ILE A 226 1.91 -27.90 3.66
N GLY A 227 2.82 -27.38 4.49
CA GLY A 227 4.16 -27.89 4.68
C GLY A 227 4.14 -29.36 5.07
N TYR A 228 3.39 -29.73 6.10
CA TYR A 228 3.22 -31.10 6.58
C TYR A 228 2.74 -32.05 5.48
N LEU A 229 1.69 -31.67 4.74
CA LEU A 229 1.19 -32.46 3.61
C LEU A 229 2.24 -32.61 2.52
N SER A 230 2.92 -31.51 2.15
CA SER A 230 3.99 -31.54 1.15
C SER A 230 5.17 -32.41 1.58
N SER A 231 5.56 -32.38 2.87
CA SER A 231 6.61 -33.21 3.45
C SER A 231 6.26 -34.69 3.41
N GLY A 232 4.99 -35.04 3.66
CA GLY A 232 4.47 -36.39 3.52
C GLY A 232 4.62 -36.89 2.09
N VAL A 233 4.18 -36.10 1.09
CA VAL A 233 4.30 -36.42 -0.33
C VAL A 233 5.78 -36.58 -0.74
N LEU A 234 6.64 -35.62 -0.37
CA LEU A 234 8.07 -35.65 -0.68
C LEU A 234 8.77 -36.89 -0.10
N ALA A 235 8.34 -37.39 1.06
CA ALA A 235 8.90 -38.60 1.65
C ALA A 235 8.71 -39.86 0.77
N PHE A 236 7.69 -39.91 -0.08
CA PHE A 236 7.47 -41.01 -1.02
C PHE A 236 8.37 -40.93 -2.26
N PHE A 237 8.67 -39.71 -2.73
CA PHE A 237 9.42 -39.44 -3.95
C PHE A 237 10.94 -39.28 -3.75
N LEU A 238 11.42 -39.12 -2.52
CA LEU A 238 12.85 -38.99 -2.24
C LEU A 238 13.60 -40.31 -2.58
N PRO A 239 14.85 -40.23 -3.11
CA PRO A 239 15.67 -41.40 -3.40
C PRO A 239 15.85 -42.30 -2.17
N ILE A 240 16.13 -43.59 -2.39
CA ILE A 240 16.25 -44.60 -1.33
C ILE A 240 17.29 -44.20 -0.27
N GLU A 241 18.34 -43.47 -0.67
CA GLU A 241 19.38 -42.89 0.19
C GLU A 241 18.86 -41.86 1.22
N TYR A 242 17.71 -41.25 0.95
CA TYR A 242 17.02 -40.28 1.81
C TYR A 242 15.72 -40.85 2.43
N LYS A 243 15.32 -42.07 2.05
CA LYS A 243 14.24 -42.81 2.71
C LYS A 243 14.79 -43.33 4.04
N GLY A 244 14.39 -42.68 5.13
CA GLY A 244 14.78 -43.11 6.48
C GLY A 244 14.39 -44.57 6.68
N GLN A 245 15.37 -45.41 6.99
CA GLN A 245 15.22 -46.84 7.26
C GLN A 245 14.69 -47.05 8.69
N GLY A 246 13.59 -46.37 9.02
CA GLY A 246 13.06 -46.22 10.38
C GLY A 246 11.66 -46.79 10.56
N SER A 247 11.30 -47.07 11.83
CA SER A 247 9.96 -47.50 12.21
C SER A 247 8.90 -46.42 11.89
N VAL A 248 7.62 -46.82 11.81
CA VAL A 248 6.48 -45.90 11.65
C VAL A 248 6.48 -44.79 12.72
N GLY A 249 6.92 -45.12 13.94
CA GLY A 249 7.06 -44.15 15.04
C GLY A 249 8.10 -43.05 14.75
N ASN A 250 9.23 -43.38 14.13
CA ASN A 250 10.24 -42.40 13.75
C ASN A 250 9.72 -41.45 12.67
N PHE A 251 8.96 -41.98 11.70
CA PHE A 251 8.31 -41.15 10.68
C PHE A 251 7.31 -40.16 11.28
N ILE A 252 6.48 -40.61 12.25
CA ILE A 252 5.53 -39.72 12.95
C ILE A 252 6.29 -38.63 13.73
N SER A 253 7.35 -39.00 14.44
CA SER A 253 8.20 -38.07 15.19
C SER A 253 8.87 -37.03 14.27
N GLU A 254 9.39 -37.45 13.12
CA GLU A 254 9.93 -36.55 12.10
C GLU A 254 8.89 -35.54 11.61
N GLN A 255 7.68 -36.01 11.29
CA GLN A 255 6.63 -35.15 10.75
C GLN A 255 6.07 -34.17 11.79
N MET A 256 5.95 -34.58 13.05
CA MET A 256 5.57 -33.67 14.15
C MET A 256 6.64 -32.61 14.39
N SER A 257 7.91 -33.02 14.47
CA SER A 257 9.04 -32.10 14.63
C SER A 257 9.15 -31.10 13.47
N PHE A 258 8.90 -31.57 12.24
CA PHE A 258 8.85 -30.74 11.05
C PHE A 258 7.68 -29.76 11.06
N TYR A 259 6.48 -30.20 11.45
CA TYR A 259 5.32 -29.33 11.59
C TYR A 259 5.59 -28.20 12.59
N ILE A 260 6.09 -28.53 13.78
CA ILE A 260 6.45 -27.55 14.81
C ILE A 260 7.54 -26.60 14.29
N GLY A 261 8.59 -27.14 13.66
CA GLY A 261 9.68 -26.33 13.10
C GLY A 261 9.20 -25.37 12.00
N SER A 262 8.38 -25.86 11.07
CA SER A 262 7.80 -25.03 10.00
C SER A 262 6.92 -23.93 10.58
N PHE A 263 6.12 -24.24 11.61
CA PHE A 263 5.28 -23.27 12.30
C PHE A 263 6.10 -22.15 12.91
N VAL A 264 7.19 -22.47 13.61
CA VAL A 264 8.10 -21.47 14.20
C VAL A 264 8.70 -20.56 13.13
N VAL A 265 9.22 -21.15 12.04
CA VAL A 265 9.84 -20.38 10.95
C VAL A 265 8.83 -19.43 10.31
N ILE A 266 7.66 -19.95 9.92
CA ILE A 266 6.64 -19.15 9.24
C ILE A 266 6.06 -18.10 10.19
N LEU A 267 5.85 -18.43 11.47
CA LEU A 267 5.38 -17.47 12.47
C LEU A 267 6.37 -16.30 12.62
N CYS A 268 7.67 -16.60 12.69
CA CYS A 268 8.71 -15.58 12.71
C CYS A 268 8.67 -14.71 11.45
N TRP A 269 8.48 -15.30 10.26
CA TRP A 269 8.38 -14.53 9.01
C TRP A 269 7.13 -13.65 8.94
N GLU A 270 5.97 -14.17 9.32
CA GLU A 270 4.71 -13.42 9.34
C GLU A 270 4.75 -12.25 10.32
N LEU A 271 5.31 -12.48 11.51
CA LEU A 271 5.46 -11.43 12.50
C LEU A 271 6.50 -10.40 12.08
N ASN A 272 7.58 -10.84 11.43
CA ASN A 272 8.55 -9.93 10.86
C ASN A 272 7.94 -9.04 9.78
N HIS A 273 7.10 -9.61 8.91
CA HIS A 273 6.35 -8.86 7.91
C HIS A 273 5.42 -7.80 8.55
N HIS A 274 4.65 -8.17 9.58
CA HIS A 274 3.79 -7.22 10.28
C HIS A 274 4.57 -6.14 11.04
N LEU A 275 5.67 -6.51 11.68
CA LEU A 275 6.56 -5.58 12.36
C LEU A 275 7.17 -4.58 11.37
N HIS A 276 7.63 -5.08 10.21
CA HIS A 276 8.15 -4.26 9.12
C HIS A 276 7.09 -3.26 8.66
N GLN A 277 5.85 -3.70 8.40
CA GLN A 277 4.75 -2.82 8.04
C GLN A 277 4.57 -1.72 9.10
N VAL A 278 4.34 -2.09 10.36
CA VAL A 278 4.03 -1.15 11.44
C VAL A 278 5.14 -0.09 11.64
N LEU A 279 6.41 -0.50 11.60
CA LEU A 279 7.53 0.42 11.85
C LEU A 279 7.83 1.32 10.65
N HIS A 280 7.71 0.81 9.42
CA HIS A 280 7.94 1.61 8.22
C HIS A 280 6.78 2.57 7.92
N THR A 281 5.56 2.25 8.35
CA THR A 281 4.38 3.12 8.15
C THR A 281 4.02 3.99 9.35
N LYS A 282 4.81 3.93 10.44
CA LYS A 282 4.59 4.78 11.62
C LYS A 282 4.79 6.26 11.25
N ARG A 283 3.88 7.15 11.69
CA ARG A 283 4.01 8.61 11.55
C ARG A 283 5.43 9.09 11.89
N PHE A 284 6.01 9.86 10.98
CA PHE A 284 7.21 10.65 11.25
C PHE A 284 6.78 12.10 11.44
N VAL A 285 7.29 12.80 12.44
CA VAL A 285 6.98 14.22 12.63
C VAL A 285 8.00 15.01 11.84
N PHE A 286 7.59 15.60 10.71
CA PHE A 286 8.43 16.49 9.91
C PHE A 286 8.36 17.91 10.48
N ALA A 287 8.92 18.07 11.68
CA ALA A 287 8.97 19.36 12.36
C ALA A 287 10.30 19.50 13.13
N PRO A 288 10.83 20.73 13.21
CA PRO A 288 11.94 21.02 14.12
C PRO A 288 11.50 20.81 15.59
N PRO A 289 12.45 20.55 16.51
CA PRO A 289 12.14 20.38 17.92
C PRO A 289 11.51 21.66 18.50
N LYS A 290 10.49 21.48 19.35
CA LYS A 290 9.80 22.61 20.00
C LYS A 290 10.79 23.44 20.81
N GLY A 291 10.74 24.77 20.65
CA GLY A 291 11.64 25.72 21.30
C GLY A 291 12.97 25.96 20.56
N SER A 292 13.15 25.40 19.37
CA SER A 292 14.22 25.83 18.47
C SER A 292 13.79 27.05 17.65
N ALA A 293 14.76 27.89 17.26
CA ALA A 293 14.49 29.05 16.39
C ALA A 293 13.76 28.65 15.10
N ALA A 294 14.12 27.49 14.52
CA ALA A 294 13.45 26.95 13.33
C ALA A 294 11.97 26.59 13.57
N ALA A 295 11.57 26.25 14.79
CA ALA A 295 10.16 25.98 15.12
C ALA A 295 9.31 27.25 15.18
N GLU A 296 9.94 28.41 15.40
CA GLU A 296 9.27 29.71 15.44
C GLU A 296 9.24 30.37 14.07
N THR A 297 10.33 30.26 13.30
CA THR A 297 10.42 30.90 11.98
C THR A 297 9.78 30.04 10.88
N ASN A 298 10.17 28.77 10.75
CA ASN A 298 9.86 27.92 9.59
C ASN A 298 9.43 26.49 10.01
N PRO A 299 8.27 26.31 10.66
CA PRO A 299 7.86 25.00 11.21
C PRO A 299 7.38 23.99 10.15
N SER A 300 7.07 24.45 8.94
CA SER A 300 6.50 23.68 7.83
C SER A 300 7.50 23.37 6.71
N GLU A 301 8.66 24.03 6.64
CA GLU A 301 9.60 23.90 5.51
C GLU A 301 10.07 22.46 5.32
N LEU A 302 10.53 21.78 6.38
CA LEU A 302 10.98 20.38 6.27
C LEU A 302 9.90 19.45 5.69
N LEU A 303 8.63 19.72 6.00
CA LEU A 303 7.50 18.95 5.47
C LEU A 303 7.27 19.27 3.99
N LEU A 304 7.31 20.56 3.63
CA LEU A 304 7.11 21.03 2.25
C LEU A 304 8.24 20.59 1.32
N ASP A 305 9.49 20.76 1.73
CA ASP A 305 10.67 20.31 0.99
C ASP A 305 10.58 18.80 0.75
N THR A 306 10.11 18.05 1.74
CA THR A 306 9.89 16.61 1.57
C THR A 306 8.74 16.31 0.58
N LEU A 307 7.67 17.11 0.53
CA LEU A 307 6.55 16.88 -0.39
C LEU A 307 6.92 17.23 -1.84
N GLU A 308 7.70 18.29 -2.04
CA GLU A 308 8.04 18.86 -3.34
C GLU A 308 9.33 18.30 -3.94
N GLU A 309 10.39 18.12 -3.13
CA GLU A 309 11.72 17.70 -3.63
C GLU A 309 11.93 16.19 -3.59
N SER A 310 11.10 15.44 -2.85
CA SER A 310 11.28 13.99 -2.77
C SER A 310 10.88 13.26 -4.05
N MET A 311 11.49 12.10 -4.28
CA MET A 311 11.17 11.25 -5.42
C MET A 311 9.67 10.88 -5.39
N PRO A 312 8.97 10.99 -6.54
CA PRO A 312 7.54 10.74 -6.61
C PRO A 312 7.24 9.30 -6.23
N LYS A 313 6.22 9.13 -5.39
CA LYS A 313 5.76 7.84 -4.84
C LYS A 313 6.80 7.11 -3.99
N SER A 314 7.78 7.84 -3.43
CA SER A 314 8.72 7.30 -2.45
C SER A 314 8.05 7.09 -1.08
N LEU A 315 8.61 6.20 -0.25
CA LEU A 315 8.15 6.01 1.13
C LEU A 315 8.19 7.32 1.93
N LEU A 316 9.20 8.15 1.70
CA LEU A 316 9.37 9.43 2.38
C LEU A 316 8.22 10.39 2.07
N GLN A 317 7.84 10.49 0.78
CA GLN A 317 6.70 11.31 0.36
C GLN A 317 5.39 10.84 1.00
N TYR A 318 5.15 9.53 1.03
CA TYR A 318 3.97 8.96 1.70
C TYR A 318 3.95 9.25 3.21
N LEU A 319 5.10 9.23 3.87
CA LEU A 319 5.21 9.59 5.28
C LEU A 319 4.93 11.08 5.51
N ALA A 320 5.34 11.96 4.60
CA ALA A 320 5.05 13.38 4.66
C ALA A 320 3.55 13.66 4.51
N PHE A 321 2.89 13.03 3.52
CA PHE A 321 1.42 13.11 3.40
C PHE A 321 0.70 12.55 4.63
N LEU A 322 1.21 11.49 5.25
CA LEU A 322 0.65 10.94 6.47
C LEU A 322 0.75 11.91 7.66
N ASP A 323 1.90 12.58 7.82
CA ASP A 323 2.09 13.60 8.86
C ASP A 323 1.18 14.81 8.62
N LEU A 324 1.12 15.28 7.37
CA LEU A 324 0.24 16.38 6.97
C LEU A 324 -1.23 16.07 7.24
N CYS A 325 -1.70 14.86 6.88
CA CYS A 325 -3.05 14.41 7.17
C CYS A 325 -3.36 14.45 8.67
N MET A 326 -2.41 14.05 9.52
CA MET A 326 -2.57 14.12 10.97
C MET A 326 -2.62 15.55 11.50
N VAL A 327 -1.76 16.44 11.01
CA VAL A 327 -1.74 17.84 11.44
C VAL A 327 -3.03 18.57 11.05
N CYS A 328 -3.57 18.30 9.86
CA CYS A 328 -4.79 18.94 9.36
C CYS A 328 -6.07 18.42 10.03
N GLU A 329 -6.19 17.11 10.25
CA GLU A 329 -7.42 16.53 10.81
C GLU A 329 -7.47 16.58 12.33
N SER A 330 -6.36 16.27 12.99
CA SER A 330 -6.35 16.13 14.45
C SER A 330 -6.13 17.46 15.16
N ASN A 331 -6.52 17.54 16.42
CA ASN A 331 -6.18 18.69 17.27
C ASN A 331 -4.76 18.61 17.84
N VAL A 332 -3.92 17.72 17.30
CA VAL A 332 -2.50 17.60 17.65
C VAL A 332 -1.72 18.62 16.83
N ASP A 333 -0.68 19.20 17.42
CA ASP A 333 0.21 20.16 16.76
C ASP A 333 -0.50 21.38 16.13
N THR A 334 -1.47 21.95 16.87
CA THR A 334 -2.22 23.15 16.43
C THR A 334 -1.32 24.31 16.03
N TRP A 335 -0.17 24.46 16.68
CA TRP A 335 0.85 25.45 16.34
C TRP A 335 1.43 25.27 14.92
N ARG A 336 1.64 24.03 14.46
CA ARG A 336 2.10 23.75 13.08
C ARG A 336 1.03 24.08 12.06
N ARG A 337 -0.23 23.77 12.39
CA ARG A 337 -1.36 24.05 11.50
C ARG A 337 -1.62 25.55 11.40
N ALA A 338 -1.49 26.29 12.50
CA ALA A 338 -1.58 27.75 12.49
C ALA A 338 -0.52 28.37 11.57
N ALA A 339 0.70 27.80 11.53
CA ALA A 339 1.75 28.25 10.64
C ALA A 339 1.46 28.01 9.14
N PHE A 340 0.48 27.17 8.79
CA PHE A 340 0.03 27.09 7.39
C PHE A 340 -0.70 28.36 6.94
N PHE A 341 -1.35 29.08 7.86
CA PHE A 341 -2.03 30.35 7.64
C PHE A 341 -1.12 31.53 7.99
N GLU A 342 0.12 31.49 7.49
CA GLU A 342 1.05 32.62 7.59
C GLU A 342 0.57 33.84 6.78
N GLU A 343 1.09 35.02 7.11
CA GLU A 343 0.66 36.30 6.53
C GLU A 343 0.81 36.37 4.99
N THR A 344 1.87 35.77 4.44
CA THR A 344 2.11 35.73 2.98
C THR A 344 1.15 34.79 2.25
N GLY A 345 0.64 33.78 2.96
CA GLY A 345 -0.22 32.74 2.43
C GLY A 345 0.42 31.78 1.43
N GLU A 346 1.74 31.80 1.27
CA GLU A 346 2.43 30.91 0.34
C GLU A 346 2.40 29.46 0.82
N THR A 347 2.66 29.23 2.12
CA THR A 347 2.61 27.89 2.73
C THR A 347 1.26 27.21 2.49
N TYR A 348 0.15 27.92 2.71
CA TYR A 348 -1.19 27.37 2.44
C TYR A 348 -1.36 26.95 0.97
N LYS A 349 -0.98 27.82 0.03
CA LYS A 349 -1.08 27.54 -1.41
C LYS A 349 -0.25 26.33 -1.81
N ARG A 350 0.99 26.24 -1.31
CA ARG A 350 1.89 25.10 -1.56
C ARG A 350 1.30 23.79 -1.05
N VAL A 351 0.79 23.76 0.19
CA VAL A 351 0.15 22.58 0.80
C VAL A 351 -1.07 22.13 -0.02
N ILE A 352 -1.95 23.05 -0.40
CA ILE A 352 -3.13 22.73 -1.19
C ILE A 352 -2.73 22.23 -2.58
N ALA A 353 -1.82 22.91 -3.28
CA ALA A 353 -1.34 22.48 -4.59
C ALA A 353 -0.71 21.08 -4.56
N ALA A 354 0.12 20.78 -3.55
CA ALA A 354 0.73 19.47 -3.36
C ALA A 354 -0.31 18.35 -3.16
N CYS A 355 -1.46 18.66 -2.55
CA CYS A 355 -2.54 17.70 -2.35
C CYS A 355 -3.52 17.60 -3.53
N LEU A 356 -3.75 18.71 -4.25
CA LEU A 356 -4.61 18.69 -5.43
C LEU A 356 -3.94 17.92 -6.57
N GLY A 357 -2.64 18.09 -6.82
CA GLY A 357 -1.93 17.42 -7.91
C GLY A 357 -2.21 15.90 -8.04
N PRO A 358 -2.08 15.09 -6.97
CA PRO A 358 -2.44 13.67 -7.01
C PRO A 358 -3.91 13.39 -7.33
N LEU A 359 -4.85 14.20 -6.82
CA LEU A 359 -6.28 14.07 -7.12
C LEU A 359 -6.61 14.43 -8.57
N GLU A 360 -5.95 15.45 -9.11
CA GLU A 360 -6.09 15.88 -10.50
C GLU A 360 -5.58 14.81 -11.45
N GLN A 361 -4.39 14.27 -11.20
CA GLN A 361 -3.81 13.16 -11.97
C GLN A 361 -4.70 11.92 -11.92
N PHE A 362 -5.23 11.58 -10.74
CA PHE A 362 -6.17 10.47 -10.59
C PHE A 362 -7.44 10.70 -11.42
N THR A 363 -8.01 11.89 -11.36
CA THR A 363 -9.25 12.24 -12.06
C THR A 363 -9.06 12.22 -13.58
N GLN A 364 -7.96 12.79 -14.08
CA GLN A 364 -7.63 12.79 -15.49
C GLN A 364 -7.41 11.37 -16.02
N LYS A 365 -6.59 10.57 -15.30
CA LYS A 365 -6.34 9.17 -15.69
C LYS A 365 -7.63 8.34 -15.69
N LEU A 366 -8.48 8.53 -14.69
CA LEU A 366 -9.78 7.85 -14.63
C LEU A 366 -10.70 8.30 -15.77
N ALA A 367 -10.72 9.58 -16.11
CA ALA A 367 -11.50 10.10 -17.23
C ALA A 367 -11.03 9.55 -18.58
N GLU A 368 -9.71 9.49 -18.81
CA GLU A 368 -9.09 8.87 -20.00
C GLU A 368 -9.43 7.39 -20.10
N ASP A 369 -9.30 6.65 -18.98
CA ASP A 369 -9.61 5.22 -18.93
C ASP A 369 -11.11 4.97 -19.19
N LEU A 370 -12.00 5.80 -18.64
CA LEU A 370 -13.44 5.71 -18.88
C LEU A 370 -13.79 6.04 -20.34
N GLN A 371 -13.19 7.06 -20.94
CA GLN A 371 -13.40 7.41 -22.35
C GLN A 371 -12.89 6.31 -23.29
N SER A 372 -11.72 5.73 -23.01
CA SER A 372 -11.17 4.61 -23.80
C SER A 372 -11.99 3.32 -23.70
N SER A 373 -12.83 3.21 -22.66
CA SER A 373 -13.76 2.10 -22.47
C SER A 373 -15.15 2.32 -23.11
N SER A 374 -15.43 3.53 -23.60
CA SER A 374 -16.67 3.89 -24.29
C SER A 374 -16.56 3.51 -25.77
N PRO A 375 -17.44 2.64 -26.31
CA PRO A 375 -17.42 2.30 -27.72
C PRO A 375 -18.13 3.39 -28.52
N GLU A 376 -17.42 4.45 -28.92
CA GLU A 376 -17.87 5.24 -30.06
C GLU A 376 -17.64 4.41 -31.34
N ASN A 377 -18.75 4.01 -31.96
CA ASN A 377 -18.85 3.44 -33.30
C ASN A 377 -18.22 2.05 -33.56
N SER A 378 -18.72 1.01 -32.88
CA SER A 378 -18.71 -0.32 -33.52
C SER A 378 -20.08 -0.99 -33.38
N LEU A 379 -20.79 -1.00 -34.50
CA LEU A 379 -22.05 -1.71 -34.70
C LEU A 379 -21.92 -3.17 -34.26
N GLN A 380 -22.85 -3.59 -33.39
CA GLN A 380 -23.40 -4.93 -33.22
C GLN A 380 -22.57 -6.11 -33.79
N LEU A 381 -21.61 -6.68 -33.02
CA LEU A 381 -21.23 -8.12 -33.16
C LEU A 381 -20.17 -8.66 -32.16
N SER A 382 -19.97 -8.09 -30.97
CA SER A 382 -18.89 -8.53 -30.05
C SER A 382 -19.33 -9.31 -28.79
N TYR A 383 -20.54 -9.88 -28.77
CA TYR A 383 -21.14 -10.38 -27.51
C TYR A 383 -20.65 -11.73 -26.98
N GLN A 384 -19.72 -12.44 -27.62
CA GLN A 384 -19.42 -13.83 -27.21
C GLN A 384 -17.98 -14.15 -26.82
N LEU A 385 -17.03 -13.22 -26.94
CA LEU A 385 -15.69 -13.42 -26.40
C LEU A 385 -15.28 -12.15 -25.68
N SER A 386 -14.93 -12.28 -24.40
CA SER A 386 -14.33 -11.18 -23.62
C SER A 386 -13.04 -10.79 -24.32
N SER A 387 -13.08 -9.75 -25.15
CA SER A 387 -11.97 -9.44 -26.04
C SER A 387 -10.74 -9.06 -25.20
N PRO A 388 -9.52 -9.37 -25.67
CA PRO A 388 -8.28 -8.96 -24.99
C PRO A 388 -8.22 -7.45 -24.68
N LYS A 389 -8.89 -6.63 -25.51
CA LYS A 389 -9.02 -5.18 -25.33
C LYS A 389 -9.83 -4.81 -24.07
N GLU A 390 -10.90 -5.55 -23.77
CA GLU A 390 -11.74 -5.33 -22.58
C GLU A 390 -11.00 -5.69 -21.29
N ARG A 391 -10.21 -6.77 -21.29
CA ARG A 391 -9.34 -7.14 -20.15
C ARG A 391 -8.24 -6.10 -19.91
N LEU A 392 -7.67 -5.56 -20.98
CA LEU A 392 -6.66 -4.50 -20.89
C LEU A 392 -7.25 -3.21 -20.31
N ALA A 393 -8.46 -2.80 -20.74
CA ALA A 393 -9.15 -1.63 -20.19
C ALA A 393 -9.46 -1.80 -18.69
N VAL A 394 -9.95 -2.97 -18.27
CA VAL A 394 -10.15 -3.27 -16.84
C VAL A 394 -8.83 -3.25 -16.07
N SER A 395 -7.74 -3.75 -16.64
CA SER A 395 -6.41 -3.68 -16.00
C SER A 395 -5.92 -2.24 -15.82
N LYS A 396 -6.10 -1.37 -16.82
CA LYS A 396 -5.74 0.05 -16.72
C LYS A 396 -6.54 0.77 -15.63
N LEU A 397 -7.84 0.50 -15.55
CA LEU A 397 -8.69 0.96 -14.44
C LEU A 397 -8.17 0.48 -13.08
N TYR A 398 -7.69 -0.77 -12.97
CA TYR A 398 -7.06 -1.25 -11.74
C TYR A 398 -5.80 -0.45 -11.37
N GLU A 399 -4.97 -0.12 -12.35
CA GLU A 399 -3.76 0.67 -12.16
C GLU A 399 -4.05 2.11 -11.72
N SER A 400 -5.19 2.67 -12.12
CA SER A 400 -5.62 4.02 -11.70
C SER A 400 -5.97 4.10 -10.21
N PHE A 401 -6.38 2.98 -9.59
CA PHE A 401 -6.64 2.91 -8.14
C PHE A 401 -5.42 2.55 -7.29
N TYR A 402 -4.24 2.44 -7.88
CA TYR A 402 -3.00 2.16 -7.13
C TYR A 402 -2.66 3.25 -6.13
N ASP A 403 -2.95 4.52 -6.47
CA ASP A 403 -2.70 5.68 -5.61
C ASP A 403 -3.95 6.11 -4.82
N SER A 404 -4.96 5.24 -4.72
CA SER A 404 -6.22 5.53 -4.00
C SER A 404 -6.03 5.95 -2.54
N GLN A 405 -5.02 5.38 -1.87
CA GLN A 405 -4.67 5.75 -0.49
C GLN A 405 -4.11 7.18 -0.40
N LEU A 406 -3.23 7.56 -1.33
CA LEU A 406 -2.68 8.90 -1.39
C LEU A 406 -3.79 9.91 -1.70
N CYS A 407 -4.66 9.61 -2.67
CA CYS A 407 -5.83 10.42 -3.01
C CYS A 407 -6.76 10.60 -1.80
N ALA A 408 -6.99 9.54 -1.03
CA ALA A 408 -7.79 9.60 0.18
C ALA A 408 -7.20 10.56 1.24
N TRP A 409 -5.88 10.53 1.47
CA TRP A 409 -5.24 11.48 2.37
C TRP A 409 -5.29 12.92 1.84
N CYS A 410 -4.99 13.11 0.55
CA CYS A 410 -5.08 14.43 -0.08
C CYS A 410 -6.48 15.03 0.04
N ALA A 411 -7.54 14.25 -0.22
CA ALA A 411 -8.92 14.70 -0.09
C ALA A 411 -9.28 15.08 1.36
N ARG A 412 -8.75 14.35 2.34
CA ARG A 412 -8.96 14.61 3.77
C ARG A 412 -8.18 15.84 4.25
N ILE A 413 -6.93 16.00 3.79
CA ILE A 413 -6.09 17.17 4.08
C ILE A 413 -6.75 18.44 3.56
N VAL A 414 -7.09 18.47 2.27
CA VAL A 414 -7.70 19.64 1.62
C VAL A 414 -9.01 20.01 2.31
N ALA A 415 -9.88 19.02 2.56
CA ALA A 415 -11.16 19.28 3.23
C ALA A 415 -11.00 19.81 4.66
N SER A 416 -10.15 19.17 5.47
CA SER A 416 -9.94 19.58 6.86
C SER A 416 -9.26 20.94 6.97
N LEU A 417 -8.27 21.22 6.12
CA LEU A 417 -7.57 22.50 6.14
C LEU A 417 -8.47 23.64 5.66
N THR A 418 -9.21 23.45 4.57
CA THR A 418 -10.21 24.43 4.09
C THR A 418 -11.31 24.64 5.14
N ALA A 419 -11.89 23.58 5.71
CA ALA A 419 -12.92 23.73 6.74
C ALA A 419 -12.42 24.47 7.99
N ARG A 420 -11.17 24.22 8.41
CA ARG A 420 -10.56 24.89 9.56
C ARG A 420 -10.16 26.33 9.28
N SER A 421 -9.88 26.70 8.02
CA SER A 421 -9.52 28.08 7.68
C SER A 421 -10.60 29.07 8.11
N ARG A 422 -11.88 28.68 8.12
CA ARG A 422 -12.97 29.53 8.64
C ARG A 422 -12.75 30.03 10.07
N LYS A 423 -12.09 29.23 10.92
CA LYS A 423 -11.89 29.53 12.35
C LYS A 423 -10.45 29.88 12.70
N GLU A 424 -9.49 29.25 12.02
CA GLU A 424 -8.07 29.32 12.38
C GLU A 424 -7.27 30.30 11.50
N ASP A 425 -7.80 30.70 10.33
CA ASP A 425 -7.15 31.68 9.45
C ASP A 425 -7.45 33.11 9.93
N ARG A 426 -6.45 33.72 10.60
CA ARG A 426 -6.56 35.09 11.12
C ARG A 426 -6.43 36.15 10.03
N PHE A 427 -5.77 35.83 8.93
CA PHE A 427 -5.45 36.78 7.86
C PHE A 427 -6.42 36.67 6.68
N GLY A 428 -7.30 35.67 6.66
CA GLY A 428 -8.24 35.42 5.56
C GLY A 428 -7.54 34.95 4.29
N VAL A 429 -6.31 34.46 4.40
CA VAL A 429 -5.45 34.01 3.29
C VAL A 429 -6.14 32.94 2.44
N ALA A 430 -6.79 31.97 3.07
CA ALA A 430 -7.41 30.85 2.40
C ALA A 430 -8.54 31.33 1.47
N GLN A 431 -9.36 32.28 1.94
CA GLN A 431 -10.45 32.89 1.17
C GLN A 431 -9.92 33.75 0.02
N LEU A 432 -8.85 34.52 0.25
CA LEU A 432 -8.25 35.42 -0.75
C LEU A 432 -7.44 34.68 -1.82
N SER A 433 -6.95 33.48 -1.52
CA SER A 433 -6.05 32.74 -2.41
C SER A 433 -6.73 32.09 -3.63
N GLY A 434 -8.06 31.95 -3.63
CA GLY A 434 -8.80 31.18 -4.64
C GLY A 434 -8.67 29.65 -4.51
N SER A 435 -7.84 29.16 -3.58
CA SER A 435 -7.59 27.72 -3.41
C SER A 435 -8.81 26.94 -2.92
N ASN A 436 -9.76 27.61 -2.25
CA ASN A 436 -11.02 27.01 -1.80
C ASN A 436 -11.92 26.58 -2.98
N ALA A 437 -12.02 27.42 -4.02
CA ALA A 437 -12.75 27.06 -5.23
C ALA A 437 -12.05 25.91 -5.98
N ALA A 438 -10.72 25.89 -5.97
CA ALA A 438 -9.94 24.78 -6.52
C ALA A 438 -10.16 23.47 -5.76
N ALA A 439 -10.14 23.53 -4.43
CA ALA A 439 -10.42 22.38 -3.57
C ALA A 439 -11.79 21.75 -3.85
N ILE A 440 -12.86 22.55 -3.84
CA ILE A 440 -14.23 22.05 -4.04
C ILE A 440 -14.42 21.50 -5.45
N SER A 441 -13.96 22.22 -6.48
CA SER A 441 -14.12 21.78 -7.86
C SER A 441 -13.34 20.49 -8.16
N THR A 442 -12.12 20.33 -7.65
CA THR A 442 -11.33 19.10 -7.80
C THR A 442 -11.94 17.93 -7.04
N LEU A 443 -12.44 18.13 -5.82
CA LEU A 443 -13.14 17.10 -5.05
C LEU A 443 -14.44 16.65 -5.73
N LEU A 444 -15.24 17.59 -6.25
CA LEU A 444 -16.47 17.29 -6.98
C LEU A 444 -16.17 16.57 -8.31
N SER A 445 -15.17 17.03 -9.07
CA SER A 445 -14.73 16.38 -10.32
C SER A 445 -14.27 14.94 -10.06
N SER A 446 -13.46 14.75 -9.00
CA SER A 446 -13.01 13.43 -8.56
C SER A 446 -14.19 12.53 -8.19
N LEU A 447 -15.14 13.05 -7.41
CA LEU A 447 -16.33 12.30 -6.99
C LEU A 447 -17.15 11.88 -8.20
N LEU A 448 -17.36 12.77 -9.15
CA LEU A 448 -18.11 12.48 -10.37
C LEU A 448 -17.45 11.39 -11.20
N ALA A 449 -16.13 11.44 -11.38
CA ALA A 449 -15.39 10.42 -12.12
C ALA A 449 -15.55 9.04 -11.45
N VAL A 450 -15.45 8.98 -10.12
CA VAL A 450 -15.66 7.73 -9.36
C VAL A 450 -17.14 7.29 -9.40
N GLU A 451 -18.10 8.21 -9.34
CA GLU A 451 -19.52 7.88 -9.44
C GLU A 451 -19.90 7.36 -10.83
N THR A 452 -19.30 7.90 -11.89
CA THR A 452 -19.45 7.35 -13.24
C THR A 452 -18.91 5.93 -13.33
N LEU A 453 -17.75 5.64 -12.72
CA LEU A 453 -17.23 4.27 -12.64
C LEU A 453 -18.17 3.32 -11.90
N LEU A 454 -18.83 3.79 -10.84
CA LEU A 454 -19.81 3.01 -10.07
C LEU A 454 -21.15 2.83 -10.80
N GLY A 455 -21.31 3.38 -12.01
CA GLY A 455 -22.54 3.30 -12.80
C GLY A 455 -23.68 4.17 -12.26
N LYS A 456 -23.38 5.17 -11.41
CA LYS A 456 -24.39 6.15 -10.99
C LYS A 456 -24.65 7.11 -12.15
N LYS A 457 -25.93 7.33 -12.47
CA LYS A 457 -26.32 8.30 -13.51
C LYS A 457 -25.83 9.69 -13.09
N THR A 458 -24.91 10.24 -13.85
CA THR A 458 -24.43 11.63 -13.73
C THR A 458 -25.21 12.59 -14.62
N ASN A 459 -26.32 12.17 -15.22
CA ASN A 459 -27.06 13.02 -16.14
C ASN A 459 -27.81 14.13 -15.38
N ILE A 460 -27.82 15.33 -15.97
CA ILE A 460 -28.54 16.51 -15.48
C ILE A 460 -30.03 16.18 -15.59
N GLN A 461 -30.63 15.66 -14.52
CA GLN A 461 -32.09 15.66 -14.43
C GLN A 461 -32.52 17.11 -14.18
N SER A 462 -33.31 17.64 -15.11
CA SER A 462 -33.91 18.96 -15.04
C SER A 462 -34.64 19.16 -13.70
N ALA A 463 -34.41 20.32 -13.09
CA ALA A 463 -35.03 20.77 -11.83
C ALA A 463 -36.57 20.69 -11.81
N ASN A 464 -37.23 20.54 -12.96
CA ASN A 464 -38.69 20.51 -13.08
C ASN A 464 -39.35 19.17 -12.71
N SER A 465 -38.61 18.18 -12.24
CA SER A 465 -39.18 16.89 -11.77
C SER A 465 -39.13 16.69 -10.25
N LEU A 466 -38.69 17.70 -9.50
CA LEU A 466 -38.48 17.62 -8.05
C LEU A 466 -39.54 18.37 -7.22
N MET A 467 -40.82 18.29 -7.61
CA MET A 467 -41.92 18.62 -6.70
C MET A 467 -42.51 17.32 -6.14
N GLY A 468 -41.97 16.86 -5.01
CA GLY A 468 -42.46 15.70 -4.27
C GLY A 468 -41.78 15.62 -2.90
N PRO A 469 -42.52 15.62 -1.76
CA PRO A 469 -41.94 15.77 -0.41
C PRO A 469 -41.11 14.59 0.13
N ALA A 470 -40.68 13.65 -0.71
CA ALA A 470 -40.07 12.38 -0.26
C ALA A 470 -39.07 11.76 -1.27
N GLY A 471 -38.20 12.58 -1.86
CA GLY A 471 -37.47 12.20 -3.09
C GLY A 471 -35.96 12.00 -3.00
N ILE A 472 -35.31 11.97 -1.84
CA ILE A 472 -33.86 11.71 -1.77
C ILE A 472 -33.61 10.20 -1.61
N ARG A 473 -33.67 9.45 -2.71
CA ARG A 473 -33.15 8.07 -2.77
C ARG A 473 -31.62 8.08 -2.93
N TRP A 474 -30.89 8.44 -1.87
CA TRP A 474 -29.53 7.93 -1.73
C TRP A 474 -29.65 6.43 -1.45
N ALA A 475 -29.33 5.60 -2.44
CA ALA A 475 -29.53 4.14 -2.44
C ALA A 475 -30.99 3.68 -2.64
N THR A 476 -31.33 3.41 -3.89
CA THR A 476 -31.64 2.02 -4.25
C THR A 476 -31.02 1.78 -5.61
N VAL A 477 -30.22 0.72 -5.69
CA VAL A 477 -29.94 0.07 -6.95
C VAL A 477 -31.29 -0.16 -7.60
N ASN A 478 -31.55 0.44 -8.76
CA ASN A 478 -32.67 0.00 -9.58
C ASN A 478 -32.41 -1.48 -9.89
N THR A 479 -33.12 -2.36 -9.19
CA THR A 479 -33.46 -3.73 -9.60
C THR A 479 -34.53 -3.72 -10.71
N GLY A 480 -34.78 -2.56 -11.33
CA GLY A 480 -35.51 -2.41 -12.58
C GLY A 480 -34.55 -2.48 -13.76
N ARG A 481 -34.54 -3.63 -14.43
CA ARG A 481 -34.13 -3.88 -15.83
C ARG A 481 -33.92 -2.57 -16.62
N SER A 482 -32.66 -2.12 -16.76
CA SER A 482 -32.30 -0.96 -17.59
C SER A 482 -31.22 -1.39 -18.59
N GLU A 483 -31.68 -1.58 -19.81
CA GLU A 483 -30.94 -1.94 -21.02
C GLU A 483 -30.07 -0.77 -21.48
N SER A 484 -28.96 -0.47 -20.80
CA SER A 484 -27.85 0.33 -21.35
C SER A 484 -26.62 0.39 -20.44
N SER A 485 -26.44 -0.55 -19.50
CA SER A 485 -25.17 -0.66 -18.77
C SER A 485 -24.21 -1.48 -19.60
N SER A 486 -23.10 -0.87 -20.03
CA SER A 486 -22.03 -1.55 -20.75
C SER A 486 -21.61 -2.83 -20.00
N GLY A 487 -21.38 -3.93 -20.73
CA GLY A 487 -21.04 -5.23 -20.13
C GLY A 487 -19.83 -5.19 -19.17
N ALA A 488 -18.94 -4.20 -19.35
CA ALA A 488 -17.83 -3.90 -18.45
C ALA A 488 -18.29 -3.48 -17.04
N MET A 489 -19.35 -2.67 -16.91
CA MET A 489 -19.83 -2.16 -15.62
C MET A 489 -20.52 -3.22 -14.75
N ILE A 490 -21.19 -4.20 -15.37
CA ILE A 490 -21.79 -5.34 -14.65
C ILE A 490 -20.70 -6.22 -14.02
N ARG A 491 -19.53 -6.35 -14.66
CA ARG A 491 -18.37 -7.12 -14.15
C ARG A 491 -17.61 -6.41 -13.03
N ILE A 492 -17.58 -5.07 -13.04
CA ILE A 492 -16.93 -4.27 -11.99
C ILE A 492 -17.63 -4.49 -10.64
N ARG A 493 -18.96 -4.70 -10.63
CA ARG A 493 -19.78 -4.81 -9.42
C ARG A 493 -19.43 -5.97 -8.47
N GLY A 494 -18.75 -7.01 -8.96
CA GLY A 494 -18.22 -8.12 -8.16
C GLY A 494 -16.71 -8.08 -7.93
N SER A 495 -16.02 -7.04 -8.42
CA SER A 495 -14.56 -6.91 -8.36
C SER A 495 -14.10 -6.18 -7.10
N PRO A 496 -12.91 -6.50 -6.55
CA PRO A 496 -12.29 -5.73 -5.46
C PRO A 496 -12.06 -4.25 -5.80
N LEU A 497 -12.13 -3.85 -7.08
CA LEU A 497 -12.17 -2.43 -7.45
C LEU A 497 -13.42 -1.72 -6.98
N TYR A 498 -14.58 -2.39 -7.00
CA TYR A 498 -15.83 -1.77 -6.57
C TYR A 498 -15.76 -1.37 -5.10
N ALA A 499 -15.19 -2.23 -4.24
CA ALA A 499 -14.97 -1.91 -2.83
C ALA A 499 -14.04 -0.70 -2.66
N LYS A 500 -12.94 -0.63 -3.42
CA LYS A 500 -12.01 0.52 -3.40
C LYS A 500 -12.67 1.80 -3.91
N ALA A 501 -13.33 1.76 -5.05
CA ALA A 501 -14.05 2.90 -5.63
C ALA A 501 -15.16 3.39 -4.70
N TYR A 502 -15.90 2.48 -4.07
CA TYR A 502 -16.92 2.82 -3.08
C TYR A 502 -16.32 3.53 -1.86
N SER A 503 -15.22 2.98 -1.30
CA SER A 503 -14.52 3.61 -0.18
C SER A 503 -13.97 4.99 -0.52
N LEU A 504 -13.42 5.19 -1.72
CA LEU A 504 -12.91 6.48 -2.16
C LEU A 504 -14.05 7.48 -2.40
N ALA A 505 -15.17 7.04 -2.99
CA ALA A 505 -16.35 7.89 -3.14
C ALA A 505 -16.92 8.34 -1.79
N ASP A 506 -16.92 7.46 -0.79
CA ASP A 506 -17.35 7.81 0.56
C ASP A 506 -16.43 8.86 1.20
N ILE A 507 -15.12 8.66 1.10
CA ILE A 507 -14.12 9.64 1.57
C ILE A 507 -14.33 10.99 0.87
N LEU A 508 -14.48 11.02 -0.45
CA LEU A 508 -14.74 12.26 -1.20
C LEU A 508 -16.04 12.95 -0.76
N ARG A 509 -17.12 12.19 -0.51
CA ARG A 509 -18.37 12.76 0.02
C ARG A 509 -18.17 13.37 1.41
N THR A 510 -17.54 12.63 2.32
CA THR A 510 -17.28 13.13 3.69
C THR A 510 -16.37 14.37 3.68
N SER A 511 -15.37 14.40 2.80
CA SER A 511 -14.52 15.56 2.56
C SER A 511 -15.32 16.78 2.08
N ILE A 512 -16.23 16.61 1.10
CA ILE A 512 -17.08 17.70 0.62
C ILE A 512 -18.04 18.17 1.71
N TYR A 513 -18.70 17.25 2.43
CA TYR A 513 -19.57 17.60 3.56
C TYR A 513 -18.82 18.35 4.66
N CYS A 514 -17.55 18.01 4.92
CA CYS A 514 -16.73 18.72 5.91
C CYS A 514 -16.57 20.21 5.54
N ILE A 515 -16.29 20.52 4.27
CA ILE A 515 -16.20 21.89 3.77
C ILE A 515 -17.58 22.56 3.78
N VAL A 516 -18.61 21.90 3.23
CA VAL A 516 -19.96 22.45 3.12
C VAL A 516 -20.57 22.74 4.49
N SER A 517 -20.38 21.86 5.47
CA SER A 517 -20.82 22.08 6.85
C SER A 517 -20.09 23.27 7.49
N ALA A 518 -18.79 23.40 7.23
CA ALA A 518 -18.02 24.55 7.72
C ALA A 518 -18.48 25.87 7.10
N PHE A 519 -18.77 25.92 5.80
CA PHE A 519 -19.12 27.16 5.07
C PHE A 519 -20.59 27.30 4.69
N HIS A 520 -21.48 26.53 5.34
CA HIS A 520 -22.88 26.36 4.92
C HIS A 520 -23.62 27.68 4.70
N ASN A 521 -23.55 28.59 5.69
CA ASN A 521 -24.25 29.89 5.60
C ASN A 521 -23.70 30.76 4.47
N GLU A 522 -22.39 30.74 4.24
CA GLU A 522 -21.72 31.52 3.19
C GLU A 522 -22.08 30.98 1.81
N MET A 523 -22.06 29.65 1.64
CA MET A 523 -22.47 28.99 0.40
C MET A 523 -23.96 29.15 0.10
N LEU A 524 -24.84 29.09 1.12
CA LEU A 524 -26.27 29.35 0.95
C LEU A 524 -26.53 30.79 0.52
N ASN A 525 -25.83 31.76 1.14
CA ASN A 525 -25.94 33.16 0.75
C ASN A 525 -25.46 33.38 -0.70
N SER A 526 -24.32 32.78 -1.09
CA SER A 526 -23.86 32.79 -2.49
C SER A 526 -24.83 32.08 -3.44
N SER A 527 -25.54 31.04 -2.99
CA SER A 527 -26.58 30.38 -3.80
C SER A 527 -27.79 31.28 -4.01
N ASN A 528 -28.27 31.94 -2.95
CA ASN A 528 -29.40 32.86 -3.00
C ASN A 528 -29.12 34.11 -3.84
N SER A 529 -27.87 34.57 -3.87
CA SER A 529 -27.43 35.69 -4.71
C SER A 529 -27.05 35.30 -6.14
N GLY A 530 -27.09 34.00 -6.48
CA GLY A 530 -26.68 33.50 -7.80
C GLY A 530 -25.16 33.51 -8.05
N LEU A 531 -24.35 33.80 -7.03
CA LEU A 531 -22.89 33.90 -7.11
C LEU A 531 -22.14 32.60 -6.76
N LEU A 532 -22.86 31.52 -6.41
CA LEU A 532 -22.27 30.23 -6.01
C LEU A 532 -21.24 29.70 -7.02
N GLU A 533 -21.51 29.84 -8.31
CA GLU A 533 -20.61 29.39 -9.38
C GLU A 533 -19.33 30.23 -9.46
N LYS A 534 -19.41 31.53 -9.14
CA LYS A 534 -18.29 32.46 -9.19
C LYS A 534 -17.39 32.31 -7.96
N ASP A 535 -17.98 32.08 -6.79
CA ASP A 535 -17.26 32.13 -5.51
C ASP A 535 -16.63 30.79 -5.13
N TRP A 536 -17.25 29.66 -5.53
CA TRP A 536 -16.89 28.33 -5.00
C TRP A 536 -16.49 27.30 -6.07
N ILE A 537 -16.51 27.68 -7.35
CA ILE A 537 -16.09 26.81 -8.45
C ILE A 537 -15.05 27.54 -9.30
N ILE A 538 -14.00 26.82 -9.70
CA ILE A 538 -12.97 27.34 -10.63
C ILE A 538 -13.64 27.97 -11.86
N SER A 539 -13.13 29.15 -12.26
CA SER A 539 -13.57 29.88 -13.45
C SER A 539 -13.13 29.23 -14.78
N GLY A 540 -12.02 28.48 -14.75
CA GLY A 540 -11.51 27.68 -15.86
C GLY A 540 -12.24 26.35 -16.11
N LYS A 541 -11.76 25.58 -17.09
CA LYS A 541 -12.35 24.28 -17.46
C LYS A 541 -12.16 23.27 -16.32
N PRO A 542 -13.24 22.67 -15.79
CA PRO A 542 -13.13 21.62 -14.76
C PRO A 542 -12.47 20.35 -15.31
N LEU A 543 -11.89 19.57 -14.40
CA LEU A 543 -11.16 18.34 -14.71
C LEU A 543 -12.07 17.23 -15.25
N TYR A 544 -13.30 17.14 -14.73
CA TYR A 544 -14.28 16.16 -15.16
C TYR A 544 -15.71 16.65 -14.94
N GLY A 545 -16.53 16.53 -15.98
CA GLY A 545 -17.92 17.02 -16.01
C GLY A 545 -18.02 18.52 -16.36
N PRO A 546 -19.16 18.98 -16.89
CA PRO A 546 -19.38 20.40 -17.18
C PRO A 546 -19.60 21.19 -15.89
N ARG A 547 -19.38 22.51 -15.93
CA ARG A 547 -19.41 23.39 -14.76
C ARG A 547 -20.80 23.41 -14.10
N GLU A 548 -21.86 23.36 -14.90
CA GLU A 548 -23.24 23.33 -14.43
C GLU A 548 -23.53 22.08 -13.58
N LEU A 549 -22.91 20.95 -13.93
CA LEU A 549 -23.09 19.69 -13.23
C LEU A 549 -22.38 19.72 -11.87
N LEU A 550 -21.21 20.38 -11.77
CA LEU A 550 -20.54 20.63 -10.49
C LEU A 550 -21.40 21.52 -9.58
N VAL A 551 -21.99 22.60 -10.12
CA VAL A 551 -22.92 23.47 -9.37
C VAL A 551 -24.11 22.67 -8.86
N GLN A 552 -24.74 21.88 -9.73
CA GLN A 552 -25.91 21.07 -9.36
C GLN A 552 -25.56 20.08 -8.24
N LYS A 553 -24.40 19.42 -8.33
CA LYS A 553 -23.93 18.52 -7.27
C LYS A 553 -23.68 19.25 -5.97
N LEU A 554 -23.04 20.43 -6.00
CA LEU A 554 -22.81 21.24 -4.81
C LEU A 554 -24.13 21.64 -4.14
N ARG A 555 -25.16 22.01 -4.91
CA ARG A 555 -26.50 22.30 -4.38
C ARG A 555 -27.10 21.09 -3.65
N LEU A 556 -26.97 19.89 -4.21
CA LEU A 556 -27.43 18.66 -3.52
C LEU A 556 -26.75 18.43 -2.17
N PHE A 557 -25.47 18.83 -2.02
CA PHE A 557 -24.77 18.77 -0.73
C PHE A 557 -25.25 19.86 0.25
N LEU A 558 -25.66 21.03 -0.25
CA LEU A 558 -26.20 22.13 0.56
C LEU A 558 -27.61 21.82 1.06
N ASP A 559 -28.44 21.22 0.21
CA ASP A 559 -29.83 20.85 0.55
C ASP A 559 -29.89 19.68 1.54
N PHE A 560 -28.87 18.82 1.56
CA PHE A 560 -28.79 17.69 2.46
C PHE A 560 -28.32 18.11 3.85
N GLN A 561 -29.26 18.49 4.70
CA GLN A 561 -29.00 18.71 6.12
C GLN A 561 -29.00 17.35 6.85
N ALA A 562 -27.86 16.98 7.44
CA ALA A 562 -27.87 15.97 8.49
C ALA A 562 -28.47 16.63 9.74
N SER A 563 -29.77 16.41 9.95
CA SER A 563 -30.50 16.78 11.17
C SER A 563 -29.95 16.07 12.39
#